data_AF-A0A8S8Y448-F1
#
_entry.id   AF-A0A8S8Y448-F1
#
_cell.length_a   1.000
_cell.length_b   1.000
_cell.length_c   1.000
_cell.angle_alpha   90.00
_cell.angle_beta   90.00
_cell.angle_gamma   90.00
#
_symmetry.space_group_name_H-M   'P 1'
#
loop_
_entity.id
_entity.type
_entity.pdbx_description
1 polymer ?
#
loop_
_entity_poly.entity_id
_entity_poly.type
_entity_poly.pdbx_seq_one_letter_code
_entity_poly.pdbx_strand_id
1 'polypeptide(L)'
;MTGADWQDHLEVENDGLMRIRKHGSMNVDAMIVSNPEHLAKSSDERSISQLVNIASMPGVVGEAWAMADWHFGYGFPIGGVLATDVNWGEEGGSISPGGVGFDINCGVRMVALECSVDDIPNLDRLAGRLNGRIPSGGSGKGGLDISSQDLNEIISRGTNAMVDLGFAYDEDMKNIESGGHLETDRGVSERAFNRGLKALGTLGSGNHFLELQTVQSIEKQ
;
A
#
# COMPACT_ATOMS: atom_id res chain seq x y z
N MET A 1 5.54 17.02 -23.34
CA MET A 1 5.81 15.63 -22.92
C MET A 1 5.73 14.80 -24.17
N THR A 2 6.86 14.50 -24.78
CA THR A 2 6.95 13.52 -25.87
C THR A 2 6.54 12.20 -25.26
N GLY A 3 5.47 11.57 -25.76
CA GLY A 3 5.12 10.21 -25.37
C GLY A 3 6.37 9.35 -25.55
N ALA A 4 6.79 8.64 -24.51
CA ALA A 4 7.90 7.72 -24.64
C ALA A 4 7.50 6.69 -25.72
N ASP A 5 8.38 6.45 -26.67
CA ASP A 5 8.17 5.52 -27.78
C ASP A 5 8.34 4.06 -27.30
N TRP A 6 7.69 3.74 -26.18
CA TRP A 6 7.91 2.49 -25.45
C TRP A 6 7.35 1.29 -26.20
N GLN A 7 6.39 1.52 -27.10
CA GLN A 7 5.75 0.49 -27.92
C GLN A 7 6.78 -0.21 -28.82
N ASP A 8 7.73 0.53 -29.40
CA ASP A 8 8.80 -0.03 -30.24
C ASP A 8 9.81 -0.89 -29.45
N HIS A 9 9.77 -0.79 -28.12
CA HIS A 9 10.65 -1.50 -27.20
C HIS A 9 9.93 -2.57 -26.37
N LEU A 10 8.62 -2.77 -26.61
CA LEU A 10 7.81 -3.76 -25.92
C LEU A 10 8.03 -5.18 -26.49
N GLU A 11 8.30 -6.13 -25.61
CA GLU A 11 8.46 -7.54 -25.91
C GLU A 11 7.56 -8.38 -24.99
N VAL A 12 6.98 -9.45 -25.52
CA VAL A 12 6.25 -10.44 -24.73
C VAL A 12 7.23 -11.51 -24.27
N GLU A 13 7.45 -11.63 -22.96
CA GLU A 13 8.35 -12.64 -22.39
C GLU A 13 7.63 -13.99 -22.24
N ASN A 14 6.39 -13.96 -21.74
CA ASN A 14 5.50 -15.12 -21.64
C ASN A 14 4.03 -14.67 -21.46
N ASP A 15 3.13 -15.63 -21.19
CA ASP A 15 1.67 -15.43 -21.11
C ASP A 15 1.22 -14.45 -20.01
N GLY A 16 2.06 -14.16 -19.01
CA GLY A 16 1.74 -13.23 -17.92
C GLY A 16 2.74 -12.10 -17.75
N LEU A 17 3.72 -11.97 -18.65
CA LEU A 17 4.84 -11.05 -18.48
C LEU A 17 5.27 -10.43 -19.80
N MET A 18 5.37 -9.11 -19.78
CA MET A 18 5.94 -8.30 -20.87
C MET A 18 7.10 -7.47 -20.34
N ARG A 19 8.03 -7.11 -21.24
CA ARG A 19 9.19 -6.26 -20.95
C ARG A 19 9.19 -5.08 -21.89
N ILE A 20 9.45 -3.89 -21.37
CA ILE A 20 9.90 -2.74 -22.15
C ILE A 20 11.41 -2.64 -21.97
N ARG A 21 12.16 -2.90 -23.06
CA ARG A 21 13.62 -2.78 -23.02
C ARG A 21 14.02 -1.35 -22.70
N LYS A 22 15.05 -1.20 -21.89
CA LYS A 22 15.69 0.07 -21.57
C LYS A 22 16.01 0.83 -22.85
N HIS A 23 15.47 2.03 -22.93
CA HIS A 23 15.67 2.96 -24.04
C HIS A 23 15.63 4.41 -23.53
N GLY A 24 16.12 5.34 -24.34
CA GLY A 24 16.12 6.77 -23.99
C GLY A 24 16.80 7.07 -22.67
N SER A 25 16.08 7.67 -21.72
CA SER A 25 16.57 8.03 -20.38
C SER A 25 16.46 6.91 -19.33
N MET A 26 15.86 5.77 -19.67
CA MET A 26 15.71 4.67 -18.72
C MET A 26 17.10 4.20 -18.28
N ASN A 27 17.26 3.91 -16.99
CA ASN A 27 18.47 3.34 -16.41
C ASN A 27 18.41 1.81 -16.35
N VAL A 28 17.21 1.24 -16.30
CA VAL A 28 16.90 -0.19 -16.25
C VAL A 28 15.78 -0.57 -17.21
N ASP A 29 15.58 -1.86 -17.46
CA ASP A 29 14.38 -2.37 -18.15
C ASP A 29 13.14 -2.15 -17.28
N ALA A 30 11.96 -2.22 -17.90
CA ALA A 30 10.69 -2.22 -17.19
C ALA A 30 9.89 -3.51 -17.46
N MET A 31 9.37 -4.12 -16.41
CA MET A 31 8.60 -5.36 -16.45
C MET A 31 7.12 -5.08 -16.16
N ILE A 32 6.23 -5.72 -16.89
CA ILE A 32 4.78 -5.55 -16.76
C ILE A 32 4.16 -6.93 -16.58
N VAL A 33 3.53 -7.16 -15.42
CA VAL A 33 2.72 -8.35 -15.19
C VAL A 33 1.40 -8.18 -15.95
N SER A 34 1.37 -8.61 -17.20
CA SER A 34 0.24 -8.42 -18.11
C SER A 34 0.47 -9.25 -19.38
N ASN A 35 -0.55 -9.30 -20.23
CA ASN A 35 -0.51 -9.93 -21.54
C ASN A 35 -1.06 -8.97 -22.62
N PRO A 36 -0.90 -9.28 -23.92
CA PRO A 36 -1.34 -8.39 -24.98
C PRO A 36 -2.84 -8.05 -24.93
N GLU A 37 -3.69 -8.98 -24.48
CA GLU A 37 -5.13 -8.73 -24.36
C GLU A 37 -5.47 -7.76 -23.22
N HIS A 38 -4.82 -7.92 -22.06
CA HIS A 38 -4.97 -7.02 -20.93
C HIS A 38 -4.44 -5.63 -21.28
N LEU A 39 -3.27 -5.54 -21.92
CA LEU A 39 -2.69 -4.27 -22.36
C LEU A 39 -3.60 -3.55 -23.37
N ALA A 40 -4.16 -4.27 -24.35
CA ALA A 40 -5.06 -3.69 -25.35
C ALA A 40 -6.38 -3.16 -24.76
N LYS A 41 -6.84 -3.72 -23.63
CA LYS A 41 -8.02 -3.24 -22.89
C LYS A 41 -7.70 -2.02 -22.02
N SER A 42 -6.44 -1.86 -21.62
CA SER A 42 -6.01 -0.70 -20.86
C SER A 42 -5.95 0.52 -21.78
N SER A 43 -7.03 1.31 -21.79
CA SER A 43 -7.13 2.50 -22.62
C SER A 43 -6.24 3.67 -22.18
N ASP A 44 -5.47 3.49 -21.11
CA ASP A 44 -4.71 4.55 -20.46
C ASP A 44 -3.19 4.28 -20.50
N GLU A 45 -2.53 4.78 -21.54
CA GLU A 45 -1.08 4.67 -21.72
C GLU A 45 -0.26 5.47 -20.69
N ARG A 46 -0.91 6.30 -19.84
CA ARG A 46 -0.21 7.15 -18.87
C ARG A 46 0.49 6.33 -17.79
N SER A 47 -0.06 5.21 -17.36
CA SER A 47 0.58 4.34 -16.35
C SER A 47 1.85 3.69 -16.89
N ILE A 48 1.86 3.25 -18.16
CA ILE A 48 3.06 2.72 -18.81
C ILE A 48 4.10 3.82 -18.98
N SER A 49 3.67 5.03 -19.35
CA SER A 49 4.55 6.20 -19.38
C SER A 49 5.15 6.51 -18.01
N GLN A 50 4.38 6.36 -16.92
CA GLN A 50 4.88 6.49 -15.55
C GLN A 50 5.90 5.40 -15.23
N LEU A 51 5.67 4.15 -15.65
CA LEU A 51 6.63 3.06 -15.48
C LEU A 51 7.98 3.37 -16.17
N VAL A 52 7.95 3.89 -17.41
CA VAL A 52 9.15 4.33 -18.13
C VAL A 52 9.85 5.49 -17.41
N ASN A 53 9.09 6.43 -16.85
CA ASN A 53 9.65 7.55 -16.09
C ASN A 53 10.37 7.06 -14.83
N ILE A 54 9.79 6.14 -14.06
CA ILE A 54 10.42 5.65 -12.83
C ILE A 54 11.63 4.76 -13.12
N ALA A 55 11.63 4.04 -14.26
CA ALA A 55 12.81 3.32 -14.74
C ALA A 55 13.99 4.24 -15.09
N SER A 56 13.75 5.55 -15.24
CA SER A 56 14.78 6.57 -15.47
C SER A 56 15.32 7.19 -14.18
N MET A 57 14.86 6.75 -13.00
CA MET A 57 15.25 7.37 -11.73
C MET A 57 16.72 7.10 -11.38
N PRO A 58 17.43 8.09 -10.81
CA PRO A 58 18.79 7.91 -10.34
C PRO A 58 18.90 6.84 -9.24
N GLY A 59 19.83 5.91 -9.41
CA GLY A 59 20.09 4.83 -8.46
C GLY A 59 19.13 3.65 -8.53
N VAL A 60 18.21 3.60 -9.48
CA VAL A 60 17.39 2.39 -9.71
C VAL A 60 18.25 1.16 -9.99
N VAL A 61 17.85 0.02 -9.42
CA VAL A 61 18.51 -1.28 -9.59
C VAL A 61 17.51 -2.36 -10.02
N GLY A 62 18.00 -3.40 -10.70
CA GLY A 62 17.16 -4.47 -11.24
C GLY A 62 16.31 -3.96 -12.40
N GLU A 63 14.99 -4.06 -12.27
CA GLU A 63 13.99 -3.57 -13.23
C GLU A 63 12.92 -2.75 -12.51
N ALA A 64 12.26 -1.85 -13.24
CA ALA A 64 11.03 -1.22 -12.77
C ALA A 64 9.84 -2.14 -13.03
N TRP A 65 8.95 -2.33 -12.06
CA TRP A 65 7.84 -3.28 -12.18
C TRP A 65 6.48 -2.58 -12.14
N ALA A 66 5.56 -3.05 -12.99
CA ALA A 66 4.13 -2.79 -12.88
C ALA A 66 3.39 -4.12 -12.65
N MET A 67 2.74 -4.24 -11.49
CA MET A 67 1.98 -5.41 -11.06
C MET A 67 0.63 -5.52 -11.78
N ALA A 68 -0.04 -6.67 -11.70
CA ALA A 68 -1.20 -7.00 -12.54
C ALA A 68 -2.38 -6.02 -12.47
N ASP A 69 -2.47 -5.23 -11.41
CA ASP A 69 -3.49 -4.20 -11.16
C ASP A 69 -3.03 -2.77 -11.49
N TRP A 70 -1.96 -2.64 -12.27
CA TRP A 70 -1.35 -1.34 -12.57
C TRP A 70 -2.35 -0.35 -13.17
N HIS A 71 -2.29 0.90 -12.73
CA HIS A 71 -3.09 1.99 -13.29
C HIS A 71 -2.48 3.35 -12.97
N PHE A 72 -3.04 4.40 -13.57
CA PHE A 72 -2.52 5.76 -13.45
C PHE A 72 -2.49 6.25 -11.99
N GLY A 73 -1.31 6.64 -11.54
CA GLY A 73 -1.06 7.15 -10.19
C GLY A 73 -0.46 8.56 -10.17
N TYR A 74 0.20 8.91 -9.07
CA TYR A 74 0.86 10.22 -8.90
C TYR A 74 2.38 10.09 -9.03
N GLY A 75 2.90 10.34 -10.24
CA GLY A 75 4.31 10.17 -10.57
C GLY A 75 4.67 8.72 -10.88
N PHE A 76 4.37 7.81 -9.95
CA PHE A 76 4.44 6.36 -10.14
C PHE A 76 3.07 5.82 -10.57
N PRO A 77 3.01 4.71 -11.33
CA PRO A 77 1.77 3.97 -11.47
C PRO A 77 1.40 3.32 -10.12
N ILE A 78 0.11 3.25 -9.80
CA ILE A 78 -0.34 2.34 -8.74
C ILE A 78 -0.04 0.91 -9.20
N GLY A 79 0.36 0.04 -8.28
CA GLY A 79 0.94 -1.27 -8.61
C GLY A 79 2.40 -1.20 -9.09
N GLY A 80 3.04 -0.03 -9.01
CA GLY A 80 4.44 0.14 -9.34
C GLY A 80 5.39 -0.34 -8.23
N VAL A 81 6.47 -1.01 -8.60
CA VAL A 81 7.56 -1.38 -7.68
C VAL A 81 8.90 -0.95 -8.27
N LEU A 82 9.72 -0.28 -7.47
CA LEU A 82 11.05 0.19 -7.86
C LEU A 82 11.99 0.06 -6.66
N ALA A 83 13.17 -0.52 -6.88
CA ALA A 83 14.24 -0.53 -5.91
C ALA A 83 15.33 0.47 -6.32
N THR A 84 15.89 1.19 -5.35
CA THR A 84 17.03 2.08 -5.56
C THR A 84 18.16 1.75 -4.60
N ASP A 85 19.41 1.78 -5.07
CA ASP A 85 20.59 1.53 -4.26
C ASP A 85 20.86 2.71 -3.32
N VAL A 86 20.87 2.42 -2.02
CA VAL A 86 21.17 3.41 -0.96
C VAL A 86 22.59 3.98 -1.03
N ASN A 87 23.51 3.30 -1.74
CA ASN A 87 24.90 3.73 -1.93
C ASN A 87 25.15 4.40 -3.29
N TRP A 88 24.09 4.71 -4.05
CA TRP A 88 24.25 5.34 -5.36
C TRP A 88 24.66 6.80 -5.24
N GLY A 89 25.76 7.19 -5.89
CA GLY A 89 26.28 8.57 -5.82
C GLY A 89 26.72 8.98 -4.41
N GLU A 90 26.76 10.28 -4.14
CA GLU A 90 27.10 10.81 -2.81
C GLU A 90 25.87 10.92 -1.88
N GLU A 91 24.67 11.05 -2.45
CA GLU A 91 23.42 11.30 -1.71
C GLU A 91 22.52 10.05 -1.56
N GLY A 92 22.90 8.92 -2.15
CA GLY A 92 22.08 7.71 -2.25
C GLY A 92 21.10 7.72 -3.42
N GLY A 93 20.49 6.57 -3.68
CA GLY A 93 19.45 6.41 -4.69
C GLY A 93 18.19 7.22 -4.39
N SER A 94 17.43 7.55 -5.42
CA SER A 94 16.30 8.48 -5.30
C SER A 94 15.13 7.91 -4.50
N ILE A 95 14.62 8.70 -3.55
CA ILE A 95 13.35 8.42 -2.85
C ILE A 95 12.27 9.37 -3.38
N SER A 96 11.09 8.84 -3.72
CA SER A 96 9.95 9.62 -4.19
C SER A 96 8.71 9.35 -3.32
N PRO A 97 8.12 10.36 -2.66
CA PRO A 97 6.84 10.19 -1.96
C PRO A 97 5.72 9.68 -2.87
N GLY A 98 5.77 10.03 -4.16
CA GLY A 98 4.81 9.53 -5.15
C GLY A 98 4.92 8.02 -5.41
N GLY A 99 6.08 7.42 -5.14
CA GLY A 99 6.30 5.97 -5.23
C GLY A 99 5.83 5.18 -4.00
N VAL A 100 5.59 5.86 -2.88
CA VAL A 100 4.96 5.26 -1.69
C VAL A 100 3.44 5.48 -1.72
N GLY A 101 3.00 6.67 -2.11
CA GLY A 101 1.60 7.08 -2.12
C GLY A 101 1.24 8.03 -0.98
N PHE A 102 0.08 8.67 -1.10
CA PHE A 102 -0.40 9.65 -0.12
C PHE A 102 -0.87 9.00 1.18
N ASP A 103 -1.45 7.80 1.09
CA ASP A 103 -1.91 7.02 2.24
C ASP A 103 -0.83 6.00 2.62
N ILE A 104 0.19 6.51 3.32
CA ILE A 104 1.36 5.74 3.72
C ILE A 104 0.91 4.59 4.61
N ASN A 105 1.29 3.36 4.25
CA ASN A 105 0.91 2.13 4.95
C ASN A 105 -0.61 1.83 4.91
N CYS A 106 -1.33 2.30 3.88
CA CYS A 106 -2.61 1.69 3.54
C CYS A 106 -2.38 0.18 3.32
N GLY A 107 -3.14 -0.66 4.01
CA GLY A 107 -2.82 -2.08 4.12
C GLY A 107 -4.00 -2.90 4.59
N VAL A 108 -3.75 -4.19 4.71
CA VAL A 108 -4.77 -5.19 5.04
C VAL A 108 -4.37 -5.94 6.30
N ARG A 109 -5.32 -6.14 7.19
CA ARG A 109 -5.20 -7.09 8.30
C ARG A 109 -6.34 -8.10 8.21
N MET A 110 -6.00 -9.37 8.25
CA MET A 110 -6.97 -10.47 8.34
C MET A 110 -6.95 -11.05 9.75
N VAL A 111 -8.12 -11.24 10.35
CA VAL A 111 -8.28 -11.92 11.64
C VAL A 111 -9.12 -13.17 11.39
N ALA A 112 -8.51 -14.34 11.62
CA ALA A 112 -9.21 -15.61 11.54
C ALA A 112 -9.98 -15.86 12.85
N LEU A 113 -11.25 -16.24 12.73
CA LEU A 113 -12.06 -16.66 13.85
C LEU A 113 -12.12 -18.19 13.88
N GLU A 114 -12.08 -18.78 15.06
CA GLU A 114 -12.31 -20.21 15.27
C GLU A 114 -13.81 -20.54 15.23
N CYS A 115 -14.52 -20.07 14.21
CA CYS A 115 -15.92 -20.35 14.00
C CYS A 115 -16.28 -20.37 12.51
N SER A 116 -17.38 -21.05 12.20
CA SER A 116 -18.03 -21.03 10.91
C SER A 116 -19.18 -20.01 10.88
N VAL A 117 -19.72 -19.76 9.69
CA VAL A 117 -20.90 -18.90 9.54
C VAL A 117 -22.11 -19.43 10.30
N ASP A 118 -22.24 -20.75 10.41
CA ASP A 118 -23.36 -21.42 11.10
C ASP A 118 -23.32 -21.22 12.62
N ASP A 119 -22.14 -20.93 13.18
CA ASP A 119 -21.96 -20.61 14.60
C ASP A 119 -22.41 -19.18 14.95
N ILE A 120 -22.74 -18.36 13.95
CA ILE A 120 -23.17 -16.97 14.13
C ILE A 120 -24.69 -16.90 13.97
N PRO A 121 -25.46 -16.78 15.07
CA PRO A 121 -26.93 -16.90 14.99
C PRO A 121 -27.61 -15.78 14.19
N ASN A 122 -26.95 -14.63 14.03
CA ASN A 122 -27.48 -13.49 13.32
C ASN A 122 -26.35 -12.59 12.79
N LEU A 123 -26.01 -12.77 11.50
CA LEU A 123 -24.98 -11.99 10.81
C LEU A 123 -25.34 -10.51 10.71
N ASP A 124 -26.59 -10.17 10.40
CA ASP A 124 -27.02 -8.76 10.27
C ASP A 124 -26.83 -7.99 11.57
N ARG A 125 -27.16 -8.63 12.70
CA ARG A 125 -26.96 -8.07 14.03
C ARG A 125 -25.48 -7.92 14.35
N LEU A 126 -24.64 -8.88 13.98
CA LEU A 126 -23.19 -8.77 14.16
C LEU A 126 -22.62 -7.62 13.33
N ALA A 127 -22.96 -7.55 12.04
CA ALA A 127 -22.56 -6.48 11.13
C ALA A 127 -23.02 -5.11 11.66
N GLY A 128 -24.26 -4.99 12.14
CA GLY A 128 -24.77 -3.77 12.77
C GLY A 128 -24.00 -3.37 14.03
N ARG A 129 -23.56 -4.34 14.85
CA ARG A 129 -22.72 -4.08 16.04
C ARG A 129 -21.31 -3.65 15.67
N LEU A 130 -20.71 -4.22 14.61
CA LEU A 130 -19.40 -3.80 14.11
C LEU A 130 -19.46 -2.39 13.57
N ASN A 131 -20.44 -2.09 12.70
CA ASN A 131 -20.65 -0.76 12.15
C ASN A 131 -20.90 0.30 13.24
N GLY A 132 -21.60 -0.07 14.32
CA GLY A 132 -21.82 0.83 15.46
C GLY A 132 -20.60 1.04 16.36
N ARG A 133 -19.57 0.21 16.26
CA ARG A 133 -18.36 0.26 17.12
C ARG A 133 -17.10 0.71 16.40
N ILE A 134 -17.06 0.60 15.07
CA ILE A 134 -15.91 0.89 14.25
C ILE A 134 -16.27 2.10 13.40
N PRO A 135 -15.85 3.32 13.79
CA PRO A 135 -16.22 4.51 13.06
C PRO A 135 -15.60 4.52 11.66
N SER A 136 -16.35 5.05 10.70
CA SER A 136 -15.92 5.23 9.33
C SER A 136 -16.36 6.60 8.79
N GLY A 137 -15.81 7.00 7.65
CA GLY A 137 -16.09 8.25 6.97
C GLY A 137 -15.39 9.49 7.54
N GLY A 138 -15.69 10.64 6.95
CA GLY A 138 -15.05 11.93 7.25
C GLY A 138 -15.63 12.69 8.45
N SER A 139 -16.27 12.01 9.41
CA SER A 139 -16.99 12.67 10.52
C SER A 139 -16.09 13.49 11.46
N GLY A 140 -14.77 13.32 11.38
CA GLY A 140 -13.78 14.05 12.16
C GLY A 140 -13.75 13.68 13.65
N LYS A 141 -14.49 12.64 14.05
CA LYS A 141 -14.42 12.03 15.38
C LYS A 141 -13.54 10.80 15.30
N GLY A 142 -12.46 10.78 16.08
CA GLY A 142 -11.60 9.62 16.21
C GLY A 142 -12.36 8.44 16.81
N GLY A 143 -11.84 7.24 16.58
CA GLY A 143 -12.40 6.01 17.16
C GLY A 143 -11.77 5.62 18.50
N LEU A 144 -10.67 6.26 18.88
CA LEU A 144 -10.03 6.10 20.18
C LEU A 144 -9.96 7.43 20.92
N ASP A 145 -10.08 7.35 22.25
CA ASP A 145 -9.78 8.47 23.13
C ASP A 145 -8.30 8.40 23.50
N ILE A 146 -7.48 9.23 22.85
CA ILE A 146 -6.03 9.25 23.01
C ILE A 146 -5.52 10.69 23.18
N SER A 147 -4.49 10.86 24.00
CA SER A 147 -3.81 12.13 24.18
C SER A 147 -2.73 12.37 23.10
N SER A 148 -2.22 13.60 23.04
CA SER A 148 -1.04 13.90 22.22
C SER A 148 0.19 13.11 22.66
N GLN A 149 0.31 12.73 23.94
CA GLN A 149 1.42 11.91 24.39
C GLN A 149 1.30 10.50 23.84
N ASP A 150 0.10 9.92 23.90
CA ASP A 150 -0.18 8.57 23.37
C ASP A 150 0.09 8.50 21.87
N LEU A 151 -0.32 9.53 21.09
CA LEU A 151 -0.04 9.55 19.66
C LEU A 151 1.46 9.63 19.34
N ASN A 152 2.24 10.36 20.14
CA ASN A 152 3.70 10.38 19.97
C ASN A 152 4.33 9.01 20.24
N GLU A 153 3.88 8.32 21.29
CA GLU A 153 4.29 6.95 21.58
C GLU A 153 3.93 6.00 20.44
N ILE A 154 2.72 6.13 19.87
CA ILE A 154 2.27 5.32 18.72
C ILE A 154 3.12 5.58 17.48
N ILE A 155 3.41 6.84 17.15
CA ILE A 155 4.29 7.18 16.01
C ILE A 155 5.69 6.59 16.20
N SER A 156 6.19 6.57 17.44
CA SER A 156 7.57 6.20 17.75
C SER A 156 7.77 4.70 17.97
N ARG A 157 6.75 3.98 18.45
CA ARG A 157 6.86 2.56 18.84
C ARG A 157 5.87 1.64 18.12
N GLY A 158 4.99 2.21 17.29
CA GLY A 158 3.99 1.48 16.52
C GLY A 158 3.08 0.62 17.40
N THR A 159 2.96 -0.66 17.06
CA THR A 159 2.07 -1.60 17.75
C THR A 159 2.45 -1.81 19.23
N ASN A 160 3.73 -1.66 19.61
CA ASN A 160 4.13 -1.77 21.03
C ASN A 160 3.40 -0.76 21.93
N ALA A 161 3.23 0.49 21.46
CA ALA A 161 2.48 1.49 22.22
C ALA A 161 0.99 1.14 22.31
N MET A 162 0.44 0.52 21.25
CA MET A 162 -0.96 0.07 21.25
C MET A 162 -1.19 -1.06 22.27
N VAL A 163 -0.20 -1.91 22.52
CA VAL A 163 -0.25 -2.93 23.58
C VAL A 163 -0.27 -2.28 24.96
N ASP A 164 0.64 -1.34 25.23
CA ASP A 164 0.71 -0.62 26.52
C ASP A 164 -0.59 0.14 26.83
N LEU A 165 -1.23 0.69 25.79
CA LEU A 165 -2.50 1.39 25.87
C LEU A 165 -3.72 0.46 25.97
N GLY A 166 -3.53 -0.86 25.85
CA GLY A 166 -4.59 -1.86 25.95
C GLY A 166 -5.45 -2.03 24.69
N PHE A 167 -4.95 -1.60 23.53
CA PHE A 167 -5.64 -1.72 22.24
C PHE A 167 -5.14 -2.86 21.35
N ALA A 168 -4.07 -3.53 21.75
CA ALA A 168 -3.50 -4.69 21.06
C ALA A 168 -2.97 -5.72 22.07
N TYR A 169 -2.69 -6.93 21.60
CA TYR A 169 -2.05 -7.97 22.42
C TYR A 169 -0.59 -8.16 22.01
N ASP A 170 0.27 -8.58 22.94
CA ASP A 170 1.67 -8.90 22.65
C ASP A 170 1.80 -9.91 21.49
N GLU A 171 0.87 -10.86 21.44
CA GLU A 171 0.84 -11.90 20.43
C GLU A 171 0.50 -11.41 19.02
N ASP A 172 -0.07 -10.21 18.88
CA ASP A 172 -0.39 -9.64 17.57
C ASP A 172 0.88 -9.36 16.77
N MET A 173 1.96 -8.93 17.44
CA MET A 173 3.20 -8.47 16.79
C MET A 173 3.82 -9.52 15.86
N LYS A 174 3.75 -10.81 16.22
CA LYS A 174 4.31 -11.90 15.39
C LYS A 174 3.61 -12.06 14.03
N ASN A 175 2.42 -11.49 13.89
CA ASN A 175 1.57 -11.59 12.70
C ASN A 175 1.42 -10.24 11.97
N ILE A 176 2.26 -9.26 12.29
CA ILE A 176 2.27 -7.95 11.63
C ILE A 176 3.62 -7.80 10.94
N GLU A 177 3.60 -7.35 9.69
CA GLU A 177 4.82 -7.01 8.95
C GLU A 177 5.70 -6.05 9.76
N SER A 178 7.01 -6.32 9.79
CA SER A 178 7.99 -5.58 10.60
C SER A 178 7.66 -5.50 12.10
N GLY A 179 6.85 -6.42 12.62
CA GLY A 179 6.36 -6.36 14.01
C GLY A 179 5.45 -5.16 14.29
N GLY A 180 4.92 -4.51 13.24
CA GLY A 180 4.10 -3.32 13.36
C GLY A 180 4.86 -2.09 13.83
N HIS A 181 6.17 -2.01 13.54
CA HIS A 181 7.02 -0.87 13.84
C HIS A 181 8.08 -0.68 12.75
N LEU A 182 8.25 0.57 12.32
CA LEU A 182 9.37 1.01 11.48
C LEU A 182 10.14 2.08 12.23
N GLU A 183 11.45 1.91 12.33
CA GLU A 183 12.32 2.85 13.04
C GLU A 183 12.38 4.21 12.32
N THR A 184 12.31 5.30 13.08
CA THR A 184 12.46 6.67 12.57
C THR A 184 13.05 7.57 13.64
N ASP A 185 13.94 8.47 13.24
CA ASP A 185 14.44 9.57 14.07
C ASP A 185 13.73 10.90 13.77
N ARG A 186 12.78 10.89 12.81
CA ARG A 186 12.03 12.05 12.36
C ARG A 186 10.62 12.06 12.93
N GLY A 187 10.16 13.26 13.29
CA GLY A 187 8.76 13.52 13.63
C GLY A 187 7.91 13.89 12.41
N VAL A 188 6.61 14.06 12.63
CA VAL A 188 5.64 14.52 11.64
C VAL A 188 5.35 16.02 11.81
N SER A 189 4.88 16.67 10.75
CA SER A 189 4.42 18.06 10.86
C SER A 189 3.24 18.21 11.84
N GLU A 190 3.11 19.37 12.47
CA GLU A 190 2.00 19.67 13.39
C GLU A 190 0.63 19.46 12.73
N ARG A 191 0.50 19.82 11.45
CA ARG A 191 -0.73 19.62 10.67
C ARG A 191 -1.07 18.14 10.52
N ALA A 192 -0.08 17.29 10.21
CA ALA A 192 -0.28 15.85 10.07
C ALA A 192 -0.63 15.22 11.43
N PHE A 193 0.09 15.62 12.48
CA PHE A 193 -0.14 15.18 13.85
C PHE A 193 -1.58 15.47 14.31
N ASN A 194 -2.01 16.73 14.19
CA ASN A 194 -3.35 17.17 14.59
C ASN A 194 -4.47 16.50 13.78
N ARG A 195 -4.19 16.11 12.53
CA ARG A 195 -5.12 15.33 11.72
C ARG A 195 -5.20 13.89 12.20
N GLY A 196 -4.06 13.26 12.49
CA GLY A 196 -3.98 11.89 13.02
C GLY A 196 -4.70 11.75 14.36
N LEU A 197 -4.49 12.70 15.28
CA LEU A 197 -5.14 12.71 16.60
C LEU A 197 -6.67 12.67 16.52
N LYS A 198 -7.26 13.27 15.48
CA LYS A 198 -8.72 13.30 15.26
C LYS A 198 -9.25 12.10 14.49
N ALA A 199 -8.37 11.26 13.95
CA ALA A 199 -8.74 10.20 13.00
C ALA A 199 -8.35 8.79 13.46
N LEU A 200 -7.47 8.64 14.45
CA LEU A 200 -7.00 7.33 14.90
C LEU A 200 -8.17 6.45 15.37
N GLY A 201 -8.12 5.16 15.03
CA GLY A 201 -9.17 4.18 15.37
C GLY A 201 -10.38 4.21 14.45
N THR A 202 -10.26 4.79 13.25
CA THR A 202 -11.35 4.83 12.27
C THR A 202 -10.92 4.15 10.96
N LEU A 203 -11.87 3.61 10.20
CA LEU A 203 -11.59 3.05 8.87
C LEU A 203 -11.25 4.15 7.85
N GLY A 204 -11.78 5.36 8.02
CA GLY A 204 -11.69 6.41 6.99
C GLY A 204 -12.71 6.20 5.87
N SER A 205 -12.35 6.59 4.65
CA SER A 205 -13.23 6.60 3.47
C SER A 205 -12.50 6.08 2.23
N GLY A 206 -13.17 6.03 1.08
CA GLY A 206 -12.55 5.55 -0.17
C GLY A 206 -12.66 4.04 -0.27
N ASN A 207 -11.54 3.36 -0.52
CA ASN A 207 -11.46 1.90 -0.60
C ASN A 207 -11.19 1.22 0.75
N HIS A 208 -11.36 1.93 1.87
CA HIS A 208 -11.18 1.37 3.21
C HIS A 208 -12.49 0.77 3.72
N PHE A 209 -12.45 -0.49 4.12
CA PHE A 209 -13.62 -1.22 4.62
C PHE A 209 -13.22 -2.27 5.66
N LEU A 210 -14.23 -2.78 6.35
CA LEU A 210 -14.14 -4.02 7.11
C LEU A 210 -15.19 -4.96 6.56
N GLU A 211 -14.80 -6.20 6.32
CA GLU A 211 -15.68 -7.24 5.80
C GLU A 211 -15.61 -8.50 6.67
N LEU A 212 -16.73 -9.22 6.73
CA LEU A 212 -16.79 -10.56 7.28
C LEU A 212 -16.80 -11.53 6.11
N GLN A 213 -15.83 -12.43 6.07
CA GLN A 213 -15.62 -13.35 4.96
C GLN A 213 -15.65 -14.80 5.45
N THR A 214 -15.97 -15.70 4.53
CA THR A 214 -15.89 -17.15 4.75
C THR A 214 -14.93 -17.74 3.72
N VAL A 215 -14.05 -18.64 4.16
CA VAL A 215 -13.18 -19.38 3.24
C VAL A 215 -14.03 -20.32 2.38
N GLN A 216 -14.17 -20.00 1.09
CA GLN A 216 -14.99 -20.77 0.16
C GLN A 216 -14.23 -21.95 -0.47
N SER A 217 -12.96 -21.73 -0.81
CA SER A 217 -12.07 -22.74 -1.39
C SER A 217 -10.69 -22.66 -0.74
N ILE A 218 -10.02 -23.80 -0.64
CA ILE A 218 -8.62 -23.89 -0.24
C ILE A 218 -7.88 -24.48 -1.43
N GLU A 219 -7.20 -23.62 -2.16
CA GLU A 219 -6.30 -24.02 -3.24
C GLU A 219 -4.90 -24.19 -2.65
N LYS A 220 -4.29 -25.35 -2.89
CA LYS A 220 -2.88 -25.54 -2.57
C LYS A 220 -2.07 -25.01 -3.74
N GLN A 221 -1.23 -24.00 -3.48
CA GLN A 221 -0.12 -23.65 -4.37
C GLN A 221 0.94 -24.74 -4.32
#